data_AF-A0A4Q2XQT4-F1
#
_entry.id   AF-A0A4Q2XQT4-F1
#
_cell.length_a   1.000
_cell.length_b   1.000
_cell.length_c   1.000
_cell.angle_alpha   90.00
_cell.angle_beta   90.00
_cell.angle_gamma   90.00
#
_symmetry.space_group_name_H-M   'P 1'
#
loop_
_entity.id
_entity.type
_entity.pdbx_description
1 polymer ?
#
loop_
_entity_poly.entity_id
_entity_poly.type
_entity_poly.pdbx_seq_one_letter_code
_entity_poly.pdbx_strand_id
1 'polypeptide(L)'
;MDDYERNLRKVIEAIQNGKPLEVEKRYRVHCELLHGDKKEPIIYHALNEVVIGTGTSLKMISVDCSLEGKHFGIFEGDGVMVSTPTGSTAYQLSAGGPIINHLMSCMSISTIAGISLSNRPVVLP
;
A
#
# COMPACT_ATOMS: atom_id res chain seq x y z
N MET A 1 33.31 -14.55 10.33
CA MET A 1 31.84 -14.58 10.37
C MET A 1 31.38 -13.14 10.22
N ASP A 2 30.58 -12.87 9.19
CA ASP A 2 30.04 -11.53 8.92
C ASP A 2 29.23 -11.03 10.14
N ASP A 3 29.35 -9.74 10.45
CA ASP A 3 28.59 -9.07 11.50
C ASP A 3 27.07 -9.29 11.35
N TYR A 4 26.57 -9.44 10.12
CA TYR A 4 25.19 -9.79 9.81
C TYR A 4 24.80 -11.17 10.37
N GLU A 5 25.56 -12.22 10.06
CA GLU A 5 25.26 -13.57 10.54
C GLU A 5 25.29 -13.66 12.06
N ARG A 6 26.24 -12.93 12.69
CA ARG A 6 26.33 -12.85 14.16
C ARG A 6 25.10 -12.18 14.76
N ASN A 7 24.62 -11.08 14.17
CA ASN A 7 23.43 -10.38 14.64
C ASN A 7 22.14 -11.19 14.41
N LEU A 8 22.01 -11.85 13.26
CA LEU A 8 20.89 -12.72 12.97
C LEU A 8 20.79 -13.87 13.99
N ARG A 9 21.92 -14.52 14.30
CA ARG A 9 21.95 -15.57 15.34
C ARG A 9 21.50 -15.06 16.70
N LYS A 10 21.97 -13.87 17.11
CA LYS A 10 21.54 -13.26 18.38
C LYS A 10 20.03 -13.02 18.43
N VAL A 11 19.42 -12.57 17.34
CA VAL A 11 17.97 -12.36 17.26
C VAL A 11 17.23 -13.69 17.35
N ILE A 12 17.66 -14.70 16.59
CA ILE A 12 17.05 -16.04 16.62
C ILE A 12 17.12 -16.65 18.03
N GLU A 13 18.30 -16.60 18.66
CA GLU A 13 18.50 -17.08 20.03
C GLU A 13 17.65 -16.30 21.03
N ALA A 14 17.48 -14.98 20.83
CA ALA A 14 16.60 -14.18 21.67
C ALA A 14 15.14 -14.65 21.56
N ILE A 15 14.65 -14.90 20.33
CA ILE A 15 13.29 -15.42 20.10
C ILE A 15 13.11 -16.79 20.75
N GLN A 16 14.04 -17.72 20.52
CA GLN A 16 13.96 -19.10 21.04
C GLN A 16 13.98 -19.16 22.57
N ASN A 17 14.73 -18.26 23.21
CA ASN A 17 14.83 -18.20 24.67
C ASN A 17 13.79 -17.28 25.32
N GLY A 18 12.80 -16.79 24.56
CA GLY A 18 11.76 -15.90 25.07
C GLY A 18 12.29 -14.56 25.59
N LYS A 19 13.46 -14.11 25.11
CA LYS A 19 13.98 -12.79 25.47
C LYS A 19 13.09 -11.71 24.84
N PRO A 20 12.81 -10.61 25.56
CA PRO A 20 12.00 -9.52 25.04
C PRO A 20 12.70 -8.88 23.83
N LEU A 21 11.94 -8.69 22.76
CA LEU A 21 12.33 -7.95 21.57
C LEU A 21 11.41 -6.75 21.42
N GLU A 22 11.97 -5.65 20.92
CA GLU A 22 11.17 -4.50 20.53
C GLU A 22 10.38 -4.84 19.27
N VAL A 23 9.06 -4.62 19.31
CA VAL A 23 8.15 -4.91 18.20
C VAL A 23 7.37 -3.66 17.87
N GLU A 24 7.51 -3.18 16.65
CA GLU A 24 6.71 -2.09 16.11
C GLU A 24 5.51 -2.63 15.36
N LYS A 25 4.32 -2.10 15.67
CA LYS A 25 3.11 -2.41 14.90
C LYS A 25 3.08 -1.54 13.64
N ARG A 26 2.69 -2.15 12.51
CA ARG A 26 2.54 -1.47 11.22
C ARG A 26 1.10 -1.56 10.75
N TYR A 27 0.58 -0.46 10.21
CA TYR A 27 -0.72 -0.43 9.56
C TYR A 27 -0.75 -1.34 8.33
N ARG A 28 -1.93 -1.88 8.03
CA ARG A 28 -2.21 -2.68 6.83
C ARG A 28 -3.49 -2.16 6.19
N VAL A 29 -3.58 -2.24 4.87
CA VAL A 29 -4.83 -2.00 4.15
C VAL A 29 -5.76 -3.20 4.38
N HIS A 30 -7.00 -2.91 4.71
CA HIS A 30 -8.14 -3.83 4.61
C HIS A 30 -8.90 -3.46 3.34
N CYS A 31 -8.98 -4.39 2.40
CA CYS A 31 -9.61 -4.16 1.10
C CYS A 31 -10.73 -5.16 0.88
N GLU A 32 -11.90 -4.64 0.56
CA GLU A 32 -13.10 -5.40 0.23
C GLU A 32 -13.37 -5.27 -1.26
N LEU A 33 -13.31 -6.39 -1.98
CA LEU A 33 -13.63 -6.45 -3.40
C LEU A 33 -15.09 -6.88 -3.57
N LEU A 34 -15.92 -5.95 -4.00
CA LEU A 34 -17.30 -6.18 -4.43
C LEU A 34 -17.30 -6.42 -5.95
N HIS A 35 -17.81 -7.56 -6.39
CA HIS A 35 -17.84 -7.93 -7.81
C HIS A 35 -19.24 -8.37 -8.24
N GLY A 36 -19.85 -7.57 -9.13
CA GLY A 36 -21.22 -7.79 -9.59
C GLY A 36 -22.22 -7.78 -8.44
N ASP A 37 -23.23 -8.65 -8.50
CA ASP A 37 -24.30 -8.74 -7.50
C ASP A 37 -23.96 -9.66 -6.32
N LYS A 38 -22.69 -10.01 -6.12
CA LYS A 38 -22.29 -10.84 -4.98
C LYS A 38 -22.51 -10.07 -3.68
N LYS A 39 -23.27 -10.68 -2.76
CA LYS A 39 -23.57 -10.08 -1.45
C LYS A 39 -22.38 -10.03 -0.51
N GLU A 40 -21.46 -10.99 -0.61
CA GLU A 40 -20.30 -11.09 0.27
C GLU A 40 -19.04 -10.59 -0.46
N PRO A 41 -18.29 -9.63 0.12
CA PRO A 41 -17.04 -9.15 -0.46
C PRO A 41 -15.93 -10.20 -0.32
N ILE A 42 -14.98 -10.18 -1.26
CA ILE A 42 -13.71 -10.88 -1.09
C ILE A 42 -12.77 -9.96 -0.31
N ILE A 43 -12.24 -10.45 0.81
CA ILE A 43 -11.39 -9.66 1.70
C ILE A 43 -9.92 -9.92 1.39
N TYR A 44 -9.16 -8.83 1.25
CA TYR A 44 -7.71 -8.82 1.11
C TYR A 44 -7.05 -7.96 2.18
N HIS A 45 -5.85 -8.35 2.59
CA HIS A 45 -4.98 -7.55 3.43
C HIS A 45 -3.65 -7.31 2.74
N ALA A 46 -3.19 -6.06 2.75
CA ALA A 46 -1.90 -5.68 2.21
C ALA A 46 -1.09 -4.90 3.24
N LEU A 47 0.19 -5.25 3.41
CA LEU A 47 1.10 -4.47 4.24
C LEU A 47 1.51 -3.17 3.54
N ASN A 48 1.83 -3.26 2.25
CA ASN A 48 2.35 -2.14 1.48
C ASN A 48 1.23 -1.39 0.77
N GLU A 49 0.72 -1.93 -0.34
CA GLU A 49 -0.34 -1.30 -1.13
C GLU A 49 -1.31 -2.31 -1.72
N VAL A 50 -2.50 -1.80 -2.06
CA VAL A 50 -3.43 -2.44 -2.98
C VAL A 50 -3.36 -1.70 -4.31
N VAL A 51 -3.25 -2.44 -5.41
CA VAL A 51 -3.16 -1.90 -6.76
C VAL A 51 -4.37 -2.35 -7.56
N ILE A 52 -5.10 -1.39 -8.10
CA ILE A 52 -6.11 -1.59 -9.14
C ILE A 52 -5.38 -1.33 -10.47
N GLY A 53 -5.15 -2.38 -11.26
CA GLY A 53 -4.38 -2.28 -12.49
C GLY A 53 -5.12 -2.86 -13.69
N THR A 54 -4.57 -2.62 -14.88
CA THR A 54 -5.11 -3.12 -16.16
C THR A 54 -4.92 -4.64 -16.34
N GLY A 55 -4.10 -5.27 -15.48
CA GLY A 55 -3.77 -6.69 -15.57
C GLY A 55 -2.99 -6.98 -16.85
N THR A 56 -3.55 -7.82 -17.73
CA THR A 56 -2.96 -8.11 -19.05
C THR A 56 -3.45 -7.16 -20.16
N SER A 57 -4.32 -6.20 -19.83
CA SER A 57 -4.84 -5.23 -20.80
C SER A 57 -3.82 -4.12 -21.06
N LEU A 58 -3.69 -3.74 -22.34
CA LEU A 58 -2.91 -2.57 -22.77
C LEU A 58 -3.72 -1.26 -22.73
N LYS A 59 -4.99 -1.32 -22.28
CA LYS A 59 -5.85 -0.14 -22.17
C LYS A 59 -5.73 0.46 -20.78
N MET A 60 -5.57 1.77 -20.72
CA MET A 60 -5.68 2.58 -19.51
C MET A 60 -7.01 2.32 -18.77
N ILE A 61 -6.97 2.42 -17.44
CA ILE A 61 -8.17 2.41 -16.60
C ILE A 61 -8.50 3.81 -16.09
N SER A 62 -9.79 4.05 -15.84
CA SER A 62 -10.31 5.23 -15.17
C SER A 62 -11.01 4.78 -13.89
N VAL A 63 -10.55 5.25 -12.75
CA VAL A 63 -11.03 4.84 -11.42
C VAL A 63 -11.67 6.03 -10.74
N ASP A 64 -12.99 5.95 -10.55
CA ASP A 64 -13.72 6.89 -9.70
C ASP A 64 -13.48 6.54 -8.23
N CYS A 65 -12.87 7.48 -7.51
CA CYS A 65 -12.56 7.34 -6.10
C CYS A 65 -13.53 8.16 -5.27
N SER A 66 -14.03 7.54 -4.20
CA SER A 66 -14.83 8.20 -3.17
C SER A 66 -14.15 8.06 -1.81
N LEU A 67 -14.19 9.11 -1.01
CA LEU A 67 -13.72 9.14 0.37
C LEU A 67 -14.94 9.37 1.27
N GLU A 68 -15.18 8.46 2.22
CA GLU A 68 -16.34 8.53 3.13
C GLU A 68 -17.69 8.69 2.39
N GLY A 69 -17.84 8.02 1.25
CA GLY A 69 -19.05 8.07 0.43
C GLY A 69 -19.23 9.36 -0.39
N LYS A 70 -18.26 10.28 -0.38
CA LYS A 70 -18.26 11.49 -1.22
C LYS A 70 -17.28 11.32 -2.37
N HIS A 71 -17.69 11.77 -3.56
CA HIS A 71 -16.79 11.79 -4.71
C HIS A 71 -15.54 12.61 -4.39
N PHE A 72 -14.38 11.99 -4.58
CA PHE A 72 -13.09 12.58 -4.30
C PHE A 72 -12.37 12.97 -5.58
N GLY A 73 -12.42 12.12 -6.60
CA GLY A 73 -11.85 12.41 -7.91
C GLY A 73 -11.73 11.17 -8.79
N ILE A 74 -11.36 11.39 -10.05
CA ILE A 74 -11.11 10.32 -11.01
C ILE A 74 -9.60 10.22 -11.26
N PHE A 75 -9.08 9.01 -11.15
CA PHE A 75 -7.67 8.71 -11.38
C PHE A 75 -7.53 7.84 -12.64
N GLU A 76 -6.64 8.26 -13.54
CA GLU A 76 -6.47 7.65 -14.85
C GLU A 76 -5.00 7.30 -15.09
N GLY A 77 -4.76 6.07 -15.55
CA GLY A 77 -3.42 5.53 -15.80
C GLY A 77 -3.43 4.02 -16.03
N ASP A 78 -2.25 3.41 -15.99
CA ASP A 78 -2.07 1.95 -16.07
C ASP A 78 -2.48 1.25 -14.76
N GLY A 79 -2.67 2.05 -13.70
CA GLY A 79 -3.24 1.60 -12.45
C GLY A 79 -3.37 2.71 -11.44
N VAL A 80 -4.09 2.41 -10.35
CA VAL A 80 -4.26 3.27 -9.18
C VAL A 80 -3.92 2.45 -7.97
N MET A 81 -3.12 2.99 -7.07
CA MET A 81 -2.70 2.29 -5.86
C MET A 81 -3.02 3.08 -4.61
N VAL A 82 -3.41 2.35 -3.57
CA VAL A 82 -3.62 2.87 -2.21
C VAL A 82 -2.60 2.20 -1.31
N SER A 83 -1.70 3.00 -0.73
CA SER A 83 -0.52 2.56 0.00
C SER A 83 -0.55 2.99 1.45
N THR A 84 -0.08 2.10 2.33
CA THR A 84 0.20 2.42 3.74
C THR A 84 1.49 3.24 3.85
N PRO A 85 1.79 3.80 5.03
CA PRO A 85 3.09 4.42 5.28
C PRO A 85 4.27 3.45 5.10
N THR A 86 4.08 2.16 5.38
CA THR A 86 5.10 1.13 5.12
C THR A 86 5.29 0.89 3.62
N GLY A 87 4.20 0.91 2.84
CA GLY A 87 4.24 0.78 1.38
C GLY A 87 4.77 2.01 0.64
N SER A 88 4.86 3.17 1.31
CA SER A 88 5.35 4.42 0.72
C SER A 88 6.76 4.33 0.12
N THR A 89 7.57 3.38 0.58
CA THR A 89 8.92 3.08 0.09
C THR A 89 8.99 1.86 -0.83
N ALA A 90 7.86 1.23 -1.13
CA ALA A 90 7.72 0.07 -2.03
C ALA A 90 7.33 0.53 -3.44
N TYR A 91 6.28 -0.04 -4.03
CA TYR A 91 5.92 0.28 -5.41
C TYR A 91 5.40 1.72 -5.55
N GLN A 92 4.75 2.24 -4.50
CA GLN A 92 4.34 3.64 -4.38
C GLN A 92 5.50 4.61 -4.66
N LEU A 93 6.71 4.32 -4.16
CA LEU A 93 7.89 5.15 -4.42
C LEU A 93 8.29 5.15 -5.90
N SER A 94 8.22 3.99 -6.54
CA SER A 94 8.56 3.84 -7.96
C SER A 94 7.56 4.56 -8.88
N ALA A 95 6.30 4.69 -8.43
CA ALA A 95 5.27 5.47 -9.12
C ALA A 95 5.33 6.99 -8.83
N GLY A 96 6.34 7.46 -8.09
CA GLY A 96 6.52 8.88 -7.77
C GLY A 96 5.71 9.36 -6.56
N GLY A 97 5.20 8.43 -5.74
CA GLY A 97 4.58 8.71 -4.44
C GLY A 97 5.58 9.26 -3.40
N PRO A 98 5.09 9.93 -2.35
CA PRO A 98 5.92 10.48 -1.29
C PRO A 98 6.45 9.38 -0.36
N ILE A 99 7.60 9.62 0.26
CA ILE A 99 8.05 8.82 1.41
C ILE A 99 7.30 9.28 2.65
N ILE A 100 6.69 8.34 3.38
CA ILE A 100 5.88 8.61 4.56
C ILE A 100 6.50 7.88 5.76
N ASN A 101 6.60 8.56 6.90
CA ASN A 101 7.06 7.92 8.13
C ASN A 101 6.04 6.85 8.58
N HIS A 102 6.53 5.64 8.88
CA HIS A 102 5.71 4.49 9.24
C HIS A 102 4.83 4.67 10.49
N LEU A 103 5.13 5.66 11.34
CA LEU A 103 4.35 6.01 12.54
C LEU A 103 3.12 6.89 12.24
N MET A 104 3.01 7.44 11.03
CA MET A 104 1.88 8.28 10.63
C MET A 104 0.62 7.44 10.45
N SER A 105 -0.53 7.91 10.95
CA SER A 105 -1.83 7.34 10.61
C SER A 105 -2.36 8.03 9.36
N CYS A 106 -2.06 7.48 8.20
CA CYS A 106 -2.52 7.98 6.91
C CYS A 106 -2.41 6.89 5.85
N MET A 107 -3.06 7.10 4.71
CA MET A 107 -2.86 6.36 3.48
C MET A 107 -2.46 7.31 2.36
N SER A 108 -1.91 6.79 1.27
CA SER A 108 -1.64 7.59 0.07
C SER A 108 -2.19 6.93 -1.17
N ILE A 109 -2.72 7.75 -2.08
CA ILE A 109 -3.20 7.33 -3.40
C ILE A 109 -2.27 7.86 -4.48
N SER A 110 -1.90 7.02 -5.43
CA SER A 110 -1.13 7.44 -6.61
C SER A 110 -1.52 6.63 -7.85
N THR A 111 -1.17 7.14 -9.03
CA THR A 111 -1.40 6.47 -10.31
C THR A 111 -0.11 5.89 -10.86
N ILE A 112 -0.19 4.70 -11.47
CA ILE A 112 0.87 4.16 -12.31
C ILE A 112 0.73 4.79 -13.70
N ALA A 113 1.79 5.45 -14.18
CA ALA A 113 1.83 6.09 -15.50
C ALA A 113 0.62 7.00 -15.79
N GLY A 114 0.26 7.86 -14.83
CA GLY A 114 -0.89 8.76 -14.98
C GLY A 114 -0.72 9.79 -16.10
N ILE A 115 -1.78 10.03 -16.88
CA ILE A 115 -1.74 10.93 -18.03
C ILE A 115 -2.05 12.39 -17.70
N SER A 116 -2.79 12.64 -16.61
CA SER A 116 -3.14 14.01 -16.20
C SER A 116 -1.98 14.70 -15.49
N LEU A 117 -1.66 15.93 -15.92
CA LEU A 117 -0.71 16.83 -15.24
C LEU A 117 -1.09 17.15 -13.79
N SER A 118 -2.38 16.98 -13.43
CA SER A 118 -2.88 17.18 -12.07
C SER A 118 -2.93 15.92 -11.22
N ASN A 119 -2.62 14.73 -11.76
CA ASN A 119 -2.54 13.49 -10.98
C ASN A 119 -1.27 13.49 -10.13
N ARG A 120 -1.30 14.23 -9.02
CA ARG A 120 -0.29 14.15 -7.98
C ARG A 120 -0.72 13.12 -6.93
N PRO A 121 0.24 12.41 -6.33
CA PRO A 121 -0.05 11.59 -5.17
C PRO A 121 -0.75 12.40 -4.08
N VAL A 122 -1.79 11.83 -3.48
CA VAL A 122 -2.52 12.47 -2.38
C VAL A 122 -2.35 11.64 -1.13
N VAL A 123 -2.07 12.30 0.00
CA VAL A 123 -2.03 11.69 1.32
C VAL A 123 -3.34 12.01 2.03
N LEU A 124 -4.02 10.97 2.51
CA LEU A 124 -5.31 11.03 3.17
C LEU A 124 -5.18 10.50 4.61
N PRO A 125 -5.94 11.05 5.58
CA PRO A 125 -5.95 10.55 6.96
C PRO A 125 -6.42 9.09 7.07
#